data_AF-A0A7W4F8D6-F1
#
_entry.id   AF-A0A7W4F8D6-F1
#
_cell.length_a   1.000
_cell.length_b   1.000
_cell.length_c   1.000
_cell.angle_alpha   90.00
_cell.angle_beta   90.00
_cell.angle_gamma   90.00
#
_symmetry.space_group_name_H-M   'P 1'
#
loop_
_entity.id
_entity.type
_entity.pdbx_description
1 polymer ?
#
loop_
_entity_poly.entity_id
_entity_poly.type
_entity_poly.pdbx_seq_one_letter_code
_entity_poly.pdbx_strand_id
1 'polypeptide(L)'
;MKGFTPSLLALLMLGTATVQAADDPQLAARLLHGEYLARVGDCAACHTAPGGAPFAGGLKMTTPVGAIYSTNITPDQQTGIGEYSLQEFSDALRKGVARDGTRLYPAMPYPSFAKISDEDVRDLYLYFTHQVQPVAQQNKDSDIPWPLNMRWPLAMWDLVFREDGTYQPDATQSAEWNRGAYLVQGLGHCGTCHTPRGIGFQEKALNQSDSAYLSGGTLEGWHAANLRADTVSGLGSWSEQDITRFLKTGHNNRFAAFGSMVDVVQDSTQYLSDTDLRAIAGYLQSLRADNQEKPLRQNGATASLLANGDVGRPGAQAYLDNCAACHRSDGQGYRDTFPQLAHNPALLSDDPSSLISIILNGSRTPITVGAPTGLTMPDFGWRLNDEQIAQLATFVRSSWGNRAPPVTAAEVQEIRKNSASKPPRP
;
A
#
# COMPACT_ATOMS: atom_id res chain seq x y z
N MET A 1 32.08 55.21 -74.54
CA MET A 1 30.76 54.95 -73.90
C MET A 1 30.63 53.42 -73.84
N LYS A 2 30.97 52.82 -72.69
CA LYS A 2 30.05 52.12 -71.74
C LYS A 2 29.18 51.06 -72.45
N GLY A 3 29.18 49.75 -72.18
CA GLY A 3 29.83 48.91 -71.17
C GLY A 3 28.88 47.76 -70.74
N PHE A 4 29.39 46.51 -70.76
CA PHE A 4 29.11 45.33 -69.90
C PHE A 4 27.75 44.57 -69.91
N THR A 5 27.78 43.38 -70.54
CA THR A 5 27.47 41.97 -70.13
C THR A 5 26.44 41.55 -69.02
N PRO A 6 25.95 40.27 -69.07
CA PRO A 6 24.65 39.79 -68.57
C PRO A 6 24.72 39.07 -67.20
N SER A 7 23.57 38.68 -66.61
CA SER A 7 23.58 37.75 -65.46
C SER A 7 22.34 36.86 -65.31
N LEU A 8 22.62 35.58 -65.05
CA LEU A 8 21.73 34.46 -64.70
C LEU A 8 20.89 34.77 -63.46
N LEU A 9 19.64 34.30 -63.45
CA LEU A 9 18.84 34.12 -62.23
C LEU A 9 18.72 32.61 -61.93
N ALA A 10 19.45 32.15 -60.92
CA ALA A 10 19.22 30.87 -60.26
C ALA A 10 18.53 31.17 -58.92
N LEU A 11 17.28 30.76 -58.76
CA LEU A 11 16.53 30.90 -57.50
C LEU A 11 16.64 29.59 -56.71
N LEU A 12 17.27 29.68 -55.55
CA LEU A 12 17.41 28.62 -54.55
C LEU A 12 16.03 28.12 -54.07
N MET A 13 15.85 26.80 -54.04
CA MET A 13 14.88 26.16 -53.16
C MET A 13 15.45 26.10 -51.74
N LEU A 14 14.90 26.89 -50.81
CA LEU A 14 15.09 26.68 -49.38
C LEU A 14 13.95 25.80 -48.87
N GLY A 15 14.31 24.59 -48.44
CA GLY A 15 13.41 23.67 -47.75
C GLY A 15 13.03 24.19 -46.37
N THR A 16 11.73 24.29 -46.12
CA THR A 16 11.16 24.44 -44.79
C THR A 16 11.15 23.07 -44.11
N ALA A 17 12.13 22.81 -43.25
CA ALA A 17 12.03 21.74 -42.27
C ALA A 17 11.10 22.22 -41.14
N THR A 18 9.84 21.81 -41.20
CA THR A 18 8.90 21.97 -40.09
C THR A 18 9.29 21.00 -38.99
N VAL A 19 9.56 21.55 -37.80
CA VAL A 19 9.77 20.81 -36.56
C VAL A 19 8.50 20.04 -36.21
N GLN A 20 8.49 18.73 -36.45
CA GLN A 20 7.50 17.78 -35.95
C GLN A 20 8.04 17.17 -34.66
N ALA A 21 7.79 17.82 -33.53
CA ALA A 21 8.21 17.34 -32.20
C ALA A 21 7.03 17.15 -31.23
N ALA A 22 5.79 17.15 -31.73
CA ALA A 22 4.59 17.02 -30.88
C ALA A 22 3.79 15.71 -31.08
N ASP A 23 4.09 14.90 -32.10
CA ASP A 23 3.31 13.70 -32.43
C ASP A 23 4.22 12.46 -32.63
N ASP A 24 4.91 12.01 -31.57
CA ASP A 24 5.44 10.65 -31.54
C ASP A 24 4.48 9.75 -30.74
N PRO A 25 3.65 8.92 -31.42
CA PRO A 25 2.73 8.01 -30.74
C PRO A 25 3.43 7.05 -29.77
N GLN A 26 4.71 6.72 -29.99
CA GLN A 26 5.46 5.86 -29.08
C GLN A 26 5.80 6.58 -27.79
N LEU A 27 6.21 7.86 -27.85
CA LEU A 27 6.44 8.67 -26.66
C LEU A 27 5.14 8.87 -25.86
N ALA A 28 4.04 9.19 -26.54
CA ALA A 28 2.73 9.33 -25.89
C ALA A 28 2.32 8.05 -25.15
N ALA A 29 2.49 6.88 -25.77
CA ALA A 29 2.20 5.60 -25.15
C ALA A 29 3.09 5.33 -23.92
N ARG A 30 4.39 5.63 -23.99
CA ARG A 30 5.32 5.49 -22.87
C ARG A 30 5.00 6.41 -21.70
N LEU A 31 4.60 7.65 -21.98
CA LEU A 31 4.20 8.59 -20.92
C LEU A 31 2.94 8.10 -20.19
N LEU A 32 1.93 7.62 -20.93
CA LEU A 32 0.72 7.02 -20.34
C LEU A 32 1.05 5.76 -19.54
N HIS A 33 1.98 4.93 -20.02
CA HIS A 33 2.44 3.77 -19.28
C HIS A 33 3.20 4.17 -18.01
N GLY A 34 4.05 5.19 -18.06
CA GLY A 34 4.72 5.76 -16.90
C GLY A 34 3.75 6.32 -15.86
N GLU A 35 2.70 7.02 -16.28
CA GLU A 35 1.62 7.48 -15.40
C GLU A 35 0.93 6.29 -14.72
N TYR A 36 0.62 5.25 -15.49
CA TYR A 36 0.05 4.01 -14.96
C TYR A 36 0.96 3.35 -13.92
N LEU A 37 2.24 3.21 -14.21
CA LEU A 37 3.23 2.63 -13.30
C LEU A 37 3.42 3.48 -12.03
N ALA A 38 3.32 4.80 -12.13
CA ALA A 38 3.39 5.69 -10.96
C ALA A 38 2.19 5.49 -10.02
N ARG A 39 1.01 5.14 -10.58
CA ARG A 39 -0.15 4.71 -9.79
C ARG A 39 0.04 3.32 -9.20
N VAL A 40 0.53 2.35 -9.98
CA VAL A 40 0.85 0.99 -9.47
C VAL A 40 1.85 1.06 -8.31
N GLY A 41 2.86 1.92 -8.42
CA GLY A 41 3.89 2.16 -7.41
C GLY A 41 3.48 3.02 -6.22
N ASP A 42 2.21 3.41 -6.15
CA ASP A 42 1.63 4.26 -5.10
C ASP A 42 2.46 5.54 -4.83
N CYS A 43 3.08 6.08 -5.88
CA CYS A 43 4.04 7.17 -5.73
C CYS A 43 3.38 8.42 -5.16
N ALA A 44 2.11 8.68 -5.52
CA ALA A 44 1.35 9.83 -5.07
C ALA A 44 1.03 9.76 -3.57
N ALA A 45 0.66 8.60 -3.03
CA ALA A 45 0.32 8.45 -1.62
C ALA A 45 1.51 8.73 -0.70
N CYS A 46 2.73 8.39 -1.14
CA CYS A 46 3.96 8.65 -0.39
C CYS A 46 4.53 10.05 -0.63
N HIS A 47 4.53 10.52 -1.88
CA HIS A 47 5.19 11.78 -2.27
C HIS A 47 4.23 12.98 -2.32
N THR A 48 3.05 12.90 -1.70
CA THR A 48 2.12 14.03 -1.60
C THR A 48 1.72 14.25 -0.15
N ALA A 49 2.07 15.40 0.42
CA ALA A 49 1.58 15.79 1.75
C ALA A 49 0.07 16.09 1.72
N PRO A 50 -0.67 15.89 2.84
CA PRO A 50 -2.06 16.31 2.93
C PRO A 50 -2.24 17.80 2.60
N GLY A 51 -3.07 18.10 1.59
CA GLY A 51 -3.26 19.47 1.08
C GLY A 51 -2.08 20.04 0.29
N GLY A 52 -1.03 19.26 0.05
CA GLY A 52 0.14 19.61 -0.75
C GLY A 52 -0.08 19.40 -2.25
N ALA A 53 0.86 19.89 -3.05
CA ALA A 53 0.85 19.65 -4.49
C ALA A 53 1.27 18.19 -4.79
N PRO A 54 0.69 17.55 -5.83
CA PRO A 54 1.04 16.17 -6.19
C PRO A 54 2.55 15.98 -6.36
N PHE A 55 3.08 14.91 -5.77
CA PHE A 55 4.49 14.51 -5.86
C PHE A 55 5.53 15.48 -5.26
N ALA A 56 5.10 16.58 -4.63
CA ALA A 56 5.98 17.60 -4.05
C ALA A 56 6.64 17.22 -2.71
N GLY A 57 6.39 16.00 -2.22
CA GLY A 57 6.94 15.48 -0.97
C GLY A 57 6.30 16.09 0.28
N GLY A 58 6.97 15.94 1.41
CA GLY A 58 6.58 16.51 2.70
C GLY A 58 5.63 15.65 3.54
N LEU A 59 5.30 14.44 3.10
CA LEU A 59 4.51 13.52 3.92
C LEU A 59 5.33 13.09 5.14
N LYS A 60 4.82 13.35 6.34
CA LYS A 60 5.43 12.92 7.60
C LYS A 60 5.11 11.45 7.87
N MET A 61 6.14 10.63 8.02
CA MET A 61 6.04 9.24 8.46
C MET A 61 6.73 9.11 9.82
N THR A 62 6.03 8.56 10.81
CA THR A 62 6.54 8.53 12.20
C THR A 62 7.17 7.18 12.47
N THR A 63 8.45 7.17 12.83
CA THR A 63 9.15 5.96 13.27
C THR A 63 9.43 6.03 14.77
N PRO A 64 9.72 4.90 15.45
CA PRO A 64 10.08 4.89 16.87
C PRO A 64 11.30 5.76 17.21
N VAL A 65 12.14 6.09 16.23
CA VAL A 65 13.39 6.85 16.43
C VAL A 65 13.32 8.29 15.91
N GLY A 66 12.15 8.74 15.46
CA GLY A 66 11.94 10.07 14.87
C GLY A 66 11.12 10.02 13.58
N ALA A 67 10.62 11.16 13.13
CA ALA A 67 9.87 11.22 11.88
C ALA A 67 10.80 11.38 10.67
N ILE A 68 10.43 10.76 9.57
CA ILE A 68 11.01 10.98 8.24
C ILE A 68 10.00 11.70 7.36
N TYR A 69 10.47 12.37 6.33
CA TYR A 69 9.63 13.10 5.38
C TYR A 69 9.90 12.65 3.96
N SER A 70 8.85 12.43 3.17
CA SER A 70 9.02 12.13 1.74
C SER A 70 9.60 13.31 0.97
N THR A 71 10.34 13.00 -0.10
CA THR A 71 11.00 14.00 -0.93
C THR A 71 10.13 14.46 -2.08
N ASN A 72 10.42 15.65 -2.61
CA ASN A 72 9.85 16.15 -3.85
C ASN A 72 10.42 15.35 -5.03
N ILE A 73 9.54 14.72 -5.81
CA ILE A 73 9.89 13.95 -7.03
C ILE A 73 9.30 14.58 -8.29
N THR A 74 8.89 15.85 -8.23
CA THR A 74 8.53 16.63 -9.42
C THR A 74 9.78 16.97 -10.24
N PRO A 75 9.66 17.36 -11.53
CA PRO A 75 10.81 17.73 -12.35
C PRO A 75 11.36 19.13 -12.03
N ASP A 76 11.08 19.68 -10.85
CA ASP A 76 11.71 20.92 -10.40
C ASP A 76 13.24 20.73 -10.31
N GLN A 77 13.99 21.67 -10.90
CA GLN A 77 15.45 21.55 -11.04
C GLN A 77 16.21 21.77 -9.73
N GLN A 78 15.63 22.51 -8.77
CA GLN A 78 16.33 22.90 -7.55
C GLN A 78 15.98 22.01 -6.36
N THR A 79 14.72 21.59 -6.29
CA THR A 79 14.14 20.92 -5.12
C THR A 79 13.60 19.53 -5.42
N GLY A 80 13.37 19.21 -6.70
CA GLY A 80 12.88 17.92 -7.17
C GLY A 80 13.95 17.08 -7.87
N ILE A 81 13.51 16.24 -8.81
CA ILE A 81 14.36 15.34 -9.60
C ILE A 81 14.70 15.89 -10.99
N GLY A 82 14.47 17.18 -11.26
CA GLY A 82 14.63 17.78 -12.59
C GLY A 82 16.04 17.66 -13.18
N GLU A 83 17.04 17.46 -12.33
CA GLU A 83 18.45 17.30 -12.73
C GLU A 83 18.95 15.85 -12.70
N TYR A 84 18.07 14.89 -12.37
CA TYR A 84 18.43 13.48 -12.38
C TYR A 84 18.53 12.99 -13.83
N SER A 85 19.60 12.28 -14.15
CA SER A 85 19.62 11.41 -15.33
C SER A 85 18.75 10.17 -15.13
N LEU A 86 18.42 9.47 -16.22
CA LEU A 86 17.71 8.19 -16.14
C LEU A 86 18.43 7.17 -15.25
N GLN A 87 19.77 7.13 -15.27
CA GLN A 87 20.53 6.21 -14.44
C GLN A 87 20.46 6.59 -12.96
N GLU A 88 20.59 7.88 -12.62
CA GLU A 88 20.47 8.36 -11.23
C GLU A 88 19.04 8.16 -10.70
N PHE A 89 18.01 8.34 -11.55
CA PHE A 89 16.63 7.99 -11.22
C PHE A 89 16.47 6.49 -10.95
N SER A 90 17.04 5.64 -11.81
CA SER A 90 17.04 4.18 -11.62
C SER A 90 17.75 3.77 -10.32
N ASP A 91 18.87 4.41 -9.99
CA ASP A 91 19.64 4.12 -8.78
C ASP A 91 18.90 4.57 -7.52
N ALA A 92 18.22 5.72 -7.55
CA ALA A 92 17.36 6.16 -6.46
C ALA A 92 16.20 5.18 -6.25
N LEU A 93 15.52 4.81 -7.34
CA LEU A 93 14.34 3.96 -7.31
C LEU A 93 14.65 2.51 -6.89
N ARG A 94 15.70 1.90 -7.46
CA ARG A 94 15.99 0.45 -7.31
C ARG A 94 17.10 0.14 -6.31
N LYS A 95 17.97 1.11 -6.01
CA LYS A 95 19.12 0.91 -5.11
C LYS A 95 19.05 1.76 -3.85
N GLY A 96 18.06 2.67 -3.76
CA GLY A 96 17.96 3.60 -2.64
C GLY A 96 19.15 4.58 -2.58
N VAL A 97 19.71 4.97 -3.72
CA VAL A 97 20.84 5.91 -3.79
C VAL A 97 20.42 7.17 -4.54
N ALA A 98 20.30 8.28 -3.82
CA ALA A 98 20.01 9.57 -4.42
C ALA A 98 21.17 10.08 -5.27
N ARG A 99 20.92 11.11 -6.10
CA ARG A 99 21.91 11.70 -7.02
C ARG A 99 23.19 12.18 -6.32
N ASP A 100 23.07 12.71 -5.11
CA ASP A 100 24.18 13.16 -4.28
C ASP A 100 24.95 12.02 -3.59
N GLY A 101 24.55 10.76 -3.83
CA GLY A 101 25.09 9.57 -3.19
C GLY A 101 24.46 9.24 -1.84
N THR A 102 23.50 10.04 -1.36
CA THR A 102 22.80 9.79 -0.09
C THR A 102 21.99 8.50 -0.17
N ARG A 103 22.14 7.64 0.84
CA ARG A 103 21.34 6.42 1.00
C ARG A 103 19.96 6.77 1.54
N LEU A 104 18.93 6.39 0.80
CA LEU A 104 17.53 6.54 1.19
C LEU A 104 17.19 5.57 2.31
N TYR A 105 16.26 5.96 3.19
CA TYR A 105 15.76 5.02 4.19
C TYR A 105 14.90 3.97 3.50
N PRO A 106 14.92 2.70 3.96
CA PRO A 106 14.08 1.62 3.41
C PRO A 106 12.58 1.79 3.72
N ALA A 107 12.16 2.99 4.14
CA ALA A 107 10.78 3.43 4.06
C ALA A 107 10.33 3.66 2.61
N MET A 108 11.26 4.05 1.72
CA MET A 108 11.05 3.88 0.30
C MET A 108 11.29 2.39 -0.04
N PRO A 109 10.35 1.68 -0.69
CA PRO A 109 10.43 0.24 -0.91
C PRO A 109 11.37 -0.12 -2.08
N TYR A 110 12.57 0.46 -2.10
CA TYR A 110 13.59 0.17 -3.11
C TYR A 110 13.98 -1.31 -3.20
N PRO A 111 13.93 -2.15 -2.13
CA PRO A 111 14.16 -3.59 -2.28
C PRO A 111 13.11 -4.28 -3.16
N SER A 112 11.85 -3.86 -3.10
CA SER A 112 10.79 -4.33 -4.00
C SER A 112 10.97 -3.75 -5.41
N PHE A 113 11.25 -2.44 -5.49
CA PHE A 113 11.44 -1.75 -6.77
C PHE A 113 12.67 -2.22 -7.55
N ALA A 114 13.63 -2.91 -6.93
CA ALA A 114 14.72 -3.59 -7.62
C ALA A 114 14.23 -4.52 -8.74
N LYS A 115 13.01 -5.08 -8.61
CA LYS A 115 12.40 -5.98 -9.58
C LYS A 115 11.90 -5.29 -10.86
N ILE A 116 11.79 -3.96 -10.89
CA ILE A 116 11.24 -3.20 -12.02
C ILE A 116 12.17 -3.31 -13.25
N SER A 117 11.57 -3.55 -14.42
CA SER A 117 12.29 -3.64 -15.69
C SER A 117 12.93 -2.30 -16.09
N ASP A 118 14.00 -2.33 -16.89
CA ASP A 118 14.63 -1.09 -17.38
C ASP A 118 13.70 -0.26 -18.29
N GLU A 119 12.74 -0.90 -18.94
CA GLU A 119 11.71 -0.24 -19.74
C GLU A 119 10.71 0.52 -18.86
N ASP A 120 10.19 -0.13 -17.82
CA ASP A 120 9.25 0.48 -16.88
C ASP A 120 9.89 1.63 -16.09
N VAL A 121 11.18 1.50 -15.70
CA VAL A 121 11.93 2.61 -15.10
C VAL A 121 12.05 3.79 -16.06
N ARG A 122 12.28 3.52 -17.36
CA ARG A 122 12.38 4.57 -18.38
C ARG A 122 11.04 5.27 -18.58
N ASP A 123 9.95 4.53 -18.63
CA ASP A 123 8.61 5.10 -18.82
C ASP A 123 8.19 5.94 -17.61
N LEU A 124 8.47 5.47 -16.38
CA LEU A 124 8.33 6.26 -15.15
C LEU A 124 9.13 7.57 -15.23
N TYR A 125 10.42 7.47 -15.60
CA TYR A 125 11.27 8.65 -15.73
C TYR A 125 10.69 9.65 -16.74
N LEU A 126 10.27 9.19 -17.92
CA LEU A 126 9.65 10.05 -18.94
C LEU A 126 8.37 10.73 -18.41
N TYR A 127 7.52 10.00 -17.69
CA TYR A 127 6.32 10.56 -17.09
C TYR A 127 6.65 11.69 -16.11
N PHE A 128 7.59 11.47 -15.18
CA PHE A 128 8.00 12.49 -14.23
C PHE A 128 8.69 13.68 -14.89
N THR A 129 9.47 13.47 -15.96
CA THR A 129 10.19 14.58 -16.62
C THR A 129 9.31 15.40 -17.57
N HIS A 130 8.26 14.81 -18.14
CA HIS A 130 7.50 15.45 -19.22
C HIS A 130 6.03 15.75 -18.90
N GLN A 131 5.40 15.05 -17.96
CA GLN A 131 3.97 15.25 -17.65
C GLN A 131 3.72 15.83 -16.26
N VAL A 132 4.53 15.46 -15.27
CA VAL A 132 4.39 15.98 -13.90
C VAL A 132 4.74 17.47 -13.88
N GLN A 133 3.89 18.27 -13.23
CA GLN A 133 4.14 19.70 -13.09
C GLN A 133 5.27 19.94 -12.08
N PRO A 134 6.26 20.79 -12.41
CA PRO A 134 7.33 21.13 -11.47
C PRO A 134 6.76 21.92 -10.30
N VAL A 135 7.16 21.55 -9.09
CA VAL A 135 6.80 22.27 -7.86
C VAL A 135 8.07 22.61 -7.11
N ALA A 136 8.33 23.90 -6.92
CA ALA A 136 9.44 24.38 -6.10
C ALA A 136 9.09 24.22 -4.61
N GLN A 137 9.44 23.08 -4.03
CA GLN A 137 9.19 22.75 -2.62
C GLN A 137 10.41 22.07 -2.02
N GLN A 138 11.04 22.76 -1.07
CA GLN A 138 12.21 22.25 -0.36
C GLN A 138 11.88 21.01 0.46
N ASN A 139 12.77 20.01 0.40
CA ASN A 139 12.68 18.81 1.21
C ASN A 139 12.91 19.15 2.69
N LYS A 140 12.19 18.46 3.56
CA LYS A 140 12.37 18.59 5.01
C LYS A 140 13.32 17.50 5.52
N ASP A 141 14.25 17.92 6.37
CA ASP A 141 15.16 16.99 7.05
C ASP A 141 14.42 16.04 8.00
N SER A 142 15.02 14.88 8.23
CA SER A 142 14.55 13.90 9.20
C SER A 142 14.64 14.44 10.63
N ASP A 143 13.63 14.15 11.46
CA ASP A 143 13.63 14.45 12.89
C ASP A 143 14.43 13.39 13.69
N ILE A 144 15.02 12.39 13.01
CA ILE A 144 15.86 11.36 13.66
C ILE A 144 17.14 12.03 14.20
N PRO A 145 17.44 11.89 15.51
CA PRO A 145 18.60 12.55 16.10
C PRO A 145 19.90 11.85 15.71
N TRP A 146 20.99 12.61 15.74
CA TRP A 146 22.33 12.04 15.68
C TRP A 146 22.59 11.14 16.91
N PRO A 147 23.22 9.95 16.78
CA PRO A 147 23.86 9.38 15.58
C PRO A 147 22.94 8.49 14.73
N LEU A 148 21.67 8.32 15.08
CA LEU A 148 20.75 7.40 14.40
C LEU A 148 20.39 7.86 12.96
N ASN A 149 20.63 9.13 12.64
CA ASN A 149 20.42 9.66 11.29
C ASN A 149 21.58 9.39 10.30
N MET A 150 22.67 8.76 10.74
CA MET A 150 23.79 8.40 9.86
C MET A 150 23.32 7.48 8.72
N ARG A 151 23.69 7.82 7.48
CA ARG A 151 23.27 7.09 6.27
C ARG A 151 24.22 5.97 5.85
N TRP A 152 25.47 5.99 6.29
CA TRP A 152 26.46 4.97 5.93
C TRP A 152 26.12 3.54 6.41
N PRO A 153 25.47 3.29 7.56
CA PRO A 153 25.10 1.94 7.97
C PRO A 153 24.08 1.30 7.04
N LEU A 154 23.27 2.10 6.33
CA LEU A 154 22.32 1.59 5.34
C LEU A 154 23.03 0.91 4.17
N ALA A 155 24.25 1.32 3.83
CA ALA A 155 25.03 0.62 2.80
C ALA A 155 25.41 -0.81 3.24
N MET A 156 25.69 -1.02 4.52
CA MET A 156 25.92 -2.37 5.06
C MET A 156 24.62 -3.16 5.15
N TRP A 157 23.52 -2.50 5.53
CA TRP A 157 22.19 -3.11 5.54
C TRP A 157 21.80 -3.59 4.13
N ASP A 158 22.00 -2.75 3.11
CA ASP A 158 21.74 -3.07 1.70
C ASP A 158 22.57 -4.26 1.24
N LEU A 159 23.84 -4.35 1.66
CA LEU A 159 24.71 -5.46 1.31
C LEU A 159 24.20 -6.80 1.87
N VAL A 160 23.54 -6.79 3.03
CA VAL A 160 23.10 -8.01 3.72
C VAL A 160 21.68 -8.42 3.34
N PHE A 161 20.76 -7.46 3.15
CA PHE A 161 19.32 -7.76 3.09
C PHE A 161 18.65 -7.44 1.75
N ARG A 162 19.31 -6.76 0.83
CA ARG A 162 18.70 -6.39 -0.45
C ARG A 162 19.00 -7.45 -1.51
N GLU A 163 17.97 -7.87 -2.24
CA GLU A 163 18.13 -8.63 -3.47
C GLU A 163 18.19 -7.69 -4.67
N ASP A 164 19.24 -7.83 -5.48
CA ASP A 164 19.38 -7.12 -6.75
C ASP A 164 18.71 -7.86 -7.90
N GLY A 165 18.38 -7.11 -8.95
CA GLY A 165 18.00 -7.64 -10.25
C GLY A 165 16.51 -7.53 -10.56
N THR A 166 16.21 -7.37 -11.84
CA THR A 166 14.83 -7.30 -12.34
C THR A 166 14.12 -8.63 -12.14
N TYR A 167 12.79 -8.59 -12.04
CA TYR A 167 11.98 -9.80 -12.02
C TYR A 167 12.32 -10.72 -13.18
N GLN A 168 12.47 -12.02 -12.88
CA GLN A 168 12.71 -13.06 -13.86
C GLN A 168 11.46 -13.93 -13.96
N PRO A 169 10.81 -14.01 -15.13
CA PRO A 169 9.64 -14.87 -15.31
C PRO A 169 9.95 -16.34 -15.00
N ASP A 170 9.08 -16.97 -14.22
CA ASP A 170 9.08 -18.41 -14.01
C ASP A 170 8.51 -19.10 -15.27
N ALA A 171 9.37 -19.87 -15.95
CA ALA A 171 9.03 -20.59 -17.17
C ALA A 171 7.99 -21.71 -16.96
N THR A 172 7.74 -22.12 -15.72
CA THR A 172 6.72 -23.12 -15.38
C THR A 172 5.33 -22.51 -15.16
N GLN A 173 5.25 -21.18 -15.13
CA GLN A 173 4.03 -20.42 -14.85
C GLN A 173 3.48 -19.73 -16.10
N SER A 174 2.20 -19.37 -16.06
CA SER A 174 1.57 -18.62 -17.15
C SER A 174 2.10 -17.17 -17.22
N ALA A 175 1.91 -16.53 -18.36
CA ALA A 175 2.23 -15.10 -18.51
C ALA A 175 1.43 -14.22 -17.52
N GLU A 176 0.17 -14.57 -17.28
CA GLU A 176 -0.70 -13.88 -16.32
C GLU A 176 -0.19 -14.03 -14.89
N TRP A 177 0.24 -15.23 -14.49
CA TRP A 177 0.83 -15.45 -13.17
C TRP A 177 2.11 -14.64 -12.98
N ASN A 178 2.99 -14.65 -14.00
CA ASN A 178 4.24 -13.87 -13.98
C ASN A 178 3.98 -12.37 -13.92
N ARG A 179 2.91 -11.88 -14.58
CA ARG A 179 2.48 -10.48 -14.49
C ARG A 179 2.02 -10.14 -13.07
N GLY A 180 1.22 -11.00 -12.44
CA GLY A 180 0.79 -10.83 -11.05
C GLY A 180 1.97 -10.80 -10.08
N ALA A 181 2.89 -11.76 -10.22
CA ALA A 181 4.10 -11.82 -9.43
C ALA A 181 4.98 -10.56 -9.58
N TYR A 182 5.16 -10.09 -10.83
CA TYR A 182 5.90 -8.86 -11.11
C TYR A 182 5.31 -7.64 -10.41
N LEU A 183 3.98 -7.47 -10.46
CA LEU A 183 3.30 -6.35 -9.83
C LEU A 183 3.37 -6.44 -8.31
N VAL A 184 3.14 -7.61 -7.73
CA VAL A 184 3.10 -7.81 -6.26
C VAL A 184 4.49 -7.72 -5.62
N GLN A 185 5.53 -8.24 -6.29
CA GLN A 185 6.92 -8.19 -5.82
C GLN A 185 7.63 -6.88 -6.14
N GLY A 186 7.20 -6.19 -7.21
CA GLY A 186 7.79 -4.96 -7.71
C GLY A 186 7.07 -3.71 -7.21
N LEU A 187 6.47 -2.96 -8.14
CA LEU A 187 5.85 -1.65 -7.86
C LEU A 187 4.71 -1.72 -6.83
N GLY A 188 3.90 -2.77 -6.83
CA GLY A 188 2.83 -2.93 -5.84
C GLY A 188 3.33 -3.24 -4.43
N HIS A 189 4.63 -3.57 -4.28
CA HIS A 189 5.37 -3.70 -3.01
C HIS A 189 4.58 -4.34 -1.85
N CYS A 190 3.76 -5.36 -2.14
CA CYS A 190 2.78 -5.85 -1.15
C CYS A 190 3.49 -6.43 0.08
N GLY A 191 4.70 -6.96 -0.11
CA GLY A 191 5.57 -7.49 0.94
C GLY A 191 5.93 -6.47 2.01
N THR A 192 6.02 -5.18 1.66
CA THR A 192 6.40 -4.12 2.61
C THR A 192 5.40 -4.01 3.78
N CYS A 193 4.14 -4.37 3.59
CA CYS A 193 3.18 -4.44 4.70
C CYS A 193 2.90 -5.89 5.10
N HIS A 194 2.77 -6.80 4.14
CA HIS A 194 2.25 -8.13 4.36
C HIS A 194 3.31 -9.20 4.64
N THR A 195 4.59 -8.87 4.74
CA THR A 195 5.66 -9.79 5.13
C THR A 195 6.18 -9.44 6.54
N PRO A 196 6.44 -10.42 7.43
CA PRO A 196 7.01 -10.14 8.74
C PRO A 196 8.40 -9.50 8.66
N ARG A 197 8.75 -8.73 9.69
CA ARG A 197 10.06 -8.06 9.78
C ARG A 197 11.11 -8.91 10.50
N GLY A 198 12.34 -8.86 10.01
CA GLY A 198 13.50 -9.53 10.60
C GLY A 198 14.22 -8.67 11.64
N ILE A 199 15.36 -9.16 12.14
CA ILE A 199 16.16 -8.49 13.18
C ILE A 199 16.67 -7.10 12.79
N GLY A 200 16.90 -6.86 11.49
CA GLY A 200 17.31 -5.57 10.95
C GLY A 200 16.14 -4.76 10.41
N PHE A 201 14.91 -5.10 10.81
CA PHE A 201 13.66 -4.50 10.31
C PHE A 201 13.43 -4.69 8.79
N GLN A 202 14.19 -5.57 8.13
CA GLN A 202 14.00 -5.95 6.74
C GLN A 202 12.77 -6.85 6.56
N GLU A 203 12.21 -6.91 5.35
CA GLU A 203 11.26 -7.97 5.00
C GLU A 203 11.96 -9.33 5.12
N LYS A 204 11.39 -10.27 5.86
CA LYS A 204 12.01 -11.60 6.00
C LYS A 204 12.10 -12.36 4.67
N ALA A 205 11.25 -12.01 3.70
CA ALA A 205 11.17 -12.64 2.40
C ALA A 205 10.71 -11.62 1.34
N LEU A 206 11.26 -11.70 0.14
CA LEU A 206 10.94 -10.78 -0.96
C LEU A 206 10.16 -11.44 -2.11
N ASN A 207 9.98 -12.76 -2.07
CA ASN A 207 9.29 -13.52 -3.12
C ASN A 207 8.72 -14.85 -2.59
N GLN A 208 7.97 -15.56 -3.44
CA GLN A 208 7.22 -16.77 -3.10
C GLN A 208 8.04 -17.99 -2.67
N SER A 209 9.36 -17.98 -2.82
CA SER A 209 10.23 -19.11 -2.45
C SER A 209 10.34 -19.34 -0.95
N ASP A 210 10.00 -18.32 -0.16
CA ASP A 210 9.94 -18.37 1.30
C ASP A 210 8.49 -18.25 1.77
N SER A 211 8.12 -19.05 2.77
CA SER A 211 6.75 -19.07 3.29
C SER A 211 6.39 -17.86 4.14
N ALA A 212 7.39 -17.11 4.64
CA ALA A 212 7.17 -15.83 5.32
C ALA A 212 6.66 -14.74 4.35
N TYR A 213 6.89 -14.87 3.05
CA TYR A 213 6.45 -13.88 2.08
C TYR A 213 4.93 -13.73 2.09
N LEU A 214 4.44 -12.51 2.31
CA LEU A 214 3.00 -12.21 2.36
C LEU A 214 2.20 -12.98 3.44
N SER A 215 2.87 -13.50 4.49
CA SER A 215 2.22 -14.25 5.57
C SER A 215 1.55 -13.38 6.64
N GLY A 216 1.51 -12.06 6.44
CA GLY A 216 1.08 -11.05 7.42
C GLY A 216 2.27 -10.35 8.07
N GLY A 217 2.07 -9.11 8.51
CA GLY A 217 3.15 -8.29 9.08
C GLY A 217 2.61 -7.14 9.92
N THR A 218 3.35 -6.73 10.94
CA THR A 218 2.97 -5.59 11.80
C THR A 218 3.90 -4.41 11.52
N LEU A 219 3.31 -3.27 11.18
CA LEU A 219 4.01 -2.01 10.92
C LEU A 219 3.21 -0.84 11.50
N GLU A 220 3.87 0.05 12.24
CA GLU A 220 3.25 1.27 12.81
C GLU A 220 1.96 1.03 13.62
N GLY A 221 1.87 -0.06 14.39
CA GLY A 221 0.68 -0.40 15.18
C GLY A 221 -0.50 -0.93 14.35
N TRP A 222 -0.29 -1.21 13.07
CA TRP A 222 -1.22 -1.91 12.21
C TRP A 222 -0.67 -3.28 11.85
N HIS A 223 -1.51 -4.30 12.01
CA HIS A 223 -1.25 -5.63 11.51
C HIS A 223 -1.91 -5.81 10.14
N ALA A 224 -1.09 -5.96 9.10
CA ALA A 224 -1.48 -6.30 7.76
C ALA A 224 -1.78 -7.80 7.68
N ALA A 225 -2.92 -8.15 7.08
CA ALA A 225 -3.42 -9.52 7.04
C ALA A 225 -2.50 -10.48 6.26
N ASN A 226 -2.61 -11.77 6.50
CA ASN A 226 -1.98 -12.79 5.66
C ASN A 226 -2.63 -12.77 4.25
N LEU A 227 -1.84 -12.66 3.18
CA LEU A 227 -2.36 -12.68 1.80
C LEU A 227 -2.25 -14.05 1.13
N ARG A 228 -1.64 -15.02 1.80
CA ARG A 228 -1.53 -16.39 1.28
C ARG A 228 -2.89 -17.07 1.31
N ALA A 229 -3.03 -18.16 0.56
CA ALA A 229 -4.25 -18.98 0.43
C ALA A 229 -4.53 -19.81 1.69
N ASP A 230 -4.49 -19.18 2.86
CA ASP A 230 -4.91 -19.73 4.15
C ASP A 230 -6.42 -19.54 4.35
N THR A 231 -7.13 -20.56 4.83
CA THR A 231 -8.60 -20.49 4.93
C THR A 231 -9.13 -19.83 6.19
N VAL A 232 -8.26 -19.52 7.16
CA VAL A 232 -8.63 -18.95 8.46
C VAL A 232 -8.13 -17.51 8.59
N SER A 233 -6.84 -17.31 8.37
CA SER A 233 -6.11 -16.05 8.53
C SER A 233 -5.83 -15.31 7.22
N GLY A 234 -6.02 -15.96 6.06
CA GLY A 234 -5.69 -15.39 4.75
C GLY A 234 -6.79 -15.42 3.70
N LEU A 235 -6.39 -15.44 2.43
CA LEU A 235 -7.28 -15.29 1.27
C LEU A 235 -7.83 -16.62 0.73
N GLY A 236 -7.59 -17.75 1.40
CA GLY A 236 -7.99 -19.07 0.91
C GLY A 236 -9.50 -19.28 0.76
N SER A 237 -10.32 -18.44 1.39
CA SER A 237 -11.80 -18.44 1.26
C SER A 237 -12.34 -17.36 0.31
N TRP A 238 -11.47 -16.59 -0.33
CA TRP A 238 -11.81 -15.52 -1.24
C TRP A 238 -11.74 -16.02 -2.68
N SER A 239 -12.74 -15.65 -3.47
CA SER A 239 -12.68 -15.86 -4.92
C SER A 239 -11.73 -14.85 -5.58
N GLU A 240 -11.28 -15.13 -6.80
CA GLU A 240 -10.48 -14.18 -7.59
C GLU A 240 -11.24 -12.85 -7.77
N GLN A 241 -12.56 -12.94 -7.94
CA GLN A 241 -13.46 -11.79 -8.03
C GLN A 241 -13.52 -11.00 -6.73
N ASP A 242 -13.52 -11.66 -5.57
CA ASP A 242 -13.49 -10.97 -4.27
C ASP A 242 -12.21 -10.15 -4.09
N ILE A 243 -11.06 -10.69 -4.52
CA ILE A 243 -9.76 -10.01 -4.46
C ILE A 243 -9.73 -8.84 -5.45
N THR A 244 -10.11 -9.08 -6.70
CA THR A 244 -10.16 -8.06 -7.76
C THR A 244 -11.06 -6.90 -7.33
N ARG A 245 -12.27 -7.19 -6.83
CA ARG A 245 -13.20 -6.17 -6.34
C ARG A 245 -12.63 -5.40 -5.16
N PHE A 246 -12.03 -6.10 -4.19
CA PHE A 246 -11.43 -5.47 -3.03
C PHE A 246 -10.30 -4.52 -3.41
N LEU A 247 -9.40 -4.91 -4.31
CA LEU A 247 -8.33 -4.04 -4.79
C LEU A 247 -8.87 -2.84 -5.59
N LYS A 248 -10.01 -3.00 -6.26
CA LYS A 248 -10.62 -1.93 -7.08
C LYS A 248 -11.44 -0.92 -6.28
N THR A 249 -12.16 -1.37 -5.25
CA THR A 249 -13.13 -0.53 -4.51
C THR A 249 -12.86 -0.44 -3.02
N GLY A 250 -11.93 -1.24 -2.50
CA GLY A 250 -11.60 -1.34 -1.08
C GLY A 250 -12.60 -2.13 -0.26
N HIS A 251 -13.54 -2.82 -0.90
CA HIS A 251 -14.44 -3.73 -0.24
C HIS A 251 -14.86 -4.87 -1.16
N ASN A 252 -15.26 -5.99 -0.58
CA ASN A 252 -16.03 -7.01 -1.27
C ASN A 252 -17.35 -7.25 -0.52
N ASN A 253 -18.03 -8.34 -0.82
CA ASN A 253 -19.34 -8.62 -0.23
C ASN A 253 -19.28 -8.83 1.31
N ARG A 254 -18.09 -9.06 1.89
CA ARG A 254 -17.89 -9.45 3.29
C ARG A 254 -16.86 -8.60 4.04
N PHE A 255 -15.88 -8.03 3.35
CA PHE A 255 -14.70 -7.42 3.94
C PHE A 255 -14.43 -6.04 3.35
N ALA A 256 -13.76 -5.19 4.12
CA ALA A 256 -13.40 -3.83 3.73
C ALA A 256 -11.96 -3.53 4.15
N ALA A 257 -11.30 -2.68 3.37
CA ALA A 257 -9.96 -2.16 3.65
C ALA A 257 -9.98 -1.28 4.90
N PHE A 258 -8.85 -1.26 5.60
CA PHE A 258 -8.64 -0.47 6.81
C PHE A 258 -7.17 -0.05 6.90
N GLY A 259 -6.88 0.90 7.78
CA GLY A 259 -5.51 1.40 7.98
C GLY A 259 -4.92 1.95 6.67
N SER A 260 -3.63 1.70 6.43
CA SER A 260 -2.93 2.16 5.22
C SER A 260 -3.47 1.55 3.93
N MET A 261 -4.16 0.41 3.97
CA MET A 261 -4.75 -0.19 2.78
C MET A 261 -5.87 0.69 2.18
N VAL A 262 -6.47 1.58 2.98
CA VAL A 262 -7.42 2.59 2.48
C VAL A 262 -6.72 3.52 1.49
N ASP A 263 -5.55 4.06 1.85
CA ASP A 263 -4.77 4.95 1.00
C ASP A 263 -4.28 4.19 -0.26
N VAL A 264 -3.76 2.97 -0.09
CA VAL A 264 -3.32 2.11 -1.22
C VAL A 264 -4.43 1.90 -2.24
N VAL A 265 -5.67 1.63 -1.79
CA VAL A 265 -6.79 1.48 -2.74
C VAL A 265 -7.14 2.80 -3.40
N GLN A 266 -7.21 3.87 -2.60
CA GLN A 266 -7.68 5.16 -3.06
C GLN A 266 -6.68 5.86 -4.01
N ASP A 267 -5.39 5.70 -3.81
CA ASP A 267 -4.38 6.42 -4.56
C ASP A 267 -3.67 5.52 -5.60
N SER A 268 -3.78 4.19 -5.47
CA SER A 268 -3.11 3.21 -6.33
C SER A 268 -4.06 2.17 -6.96
N THR A 269 -4.48 1.15 -6.19
CA THR A 269 -4.99 -0.10 -6.81
C THR A 269 -6.30 0.06 -7.56
N GLN A 270 -7.11 1.08 -7.25
CA GLN A 270 -8.34 1.36 -8.01
C GLN A 270 -8.10 1.72 -9.48
N TYR A 271 -6.89 2.19 -9.82
CA TYR A 271 -6.52 2.62 -11.17
C TYR A 271 -5.86 1.51 -12.00
N LEU A 272 -5.65 0.34 -11.41
CA LEU A 272 -5.10 -0.81 -12.14
C LEU A 272 -6.11 -1.32 -13.17
N SER A 273 -5.60 -1.82 -14.29
CA SER A 273 -6.45 -2.47 -15.28
C SER A 273 -7.09 -3.74 -14.71
N ASP A 274 -8.28 -4.10 -15.18
CA ASP A 274 -8.95 -5.33 -14.76
C ASP A 274 -8.13 -6.60 -15.09
N THR A 275 -7.23 -6.53 -16.06
CA THR A 275 -6.28 -7.61 -16.37
C THR A 275 -5.20 -7.72 -15.31
N ASP A 276 -4.61 -6.61 -14.90
CA ASP A 276 -3.57 -6.61 -13.86
C ASP A 276 -4.14 -6.95 -12.48
N LEU A 277 -5.36 -6.51 -12.15
CA LEU A 277 -6.03 -6.90 -10.92
C LEU A 277 -6.29 -8.41 -10.84
N ARG A 278 -6.69 -9.04 -11.96
CA ARG A 278 -6.87 -10.50 -12.04
C ARG A 278 -5.54 -11.25 -11.98
N ALA A 279 -4.50 -10.73 -12.64
CA ALA A 279 -3.16 -11.28 -12.54
C ALA A 279 -2.65 -11.28 -11.09
N ILE A 280 -2.82 -10.16 -10.37
CA ILE A 280 -2.51 -10.06 -8.93
C ILE A 280 -3.33 -11.08 -8.13
N ALA A 281 -4.64 -11.15 -8.35
CA ALA A 281 -5.51 -12.09 -7.65
C ALA A 281 -5.10 -13.56 -7.86
N GLY A 282 -4.84 -13.95 -9.11
CA GLY A 282 -4.39 -15.30 -9.45
C GLY A 282 -3.02 -15.63 -8.84
N TYR A 283 -2.09 -14.66 -8.83
CA TYR A 283 -0.81 -14.83 -8.14
C TYR A 283 -0.98 -15.04 -6.63
N LEU A 284 -1.73 -14.17 -5.94
CA LEU A 284 -1.96 -14.28 -4.50
C LEU A 284 -2.64 -15.60 -4.12
N GLN A 285 -3.63 -16.07 -4.90
CA GLN A 285 -4.28 -17.36 -4.68
C GLN A 285 -3.36 -18.57 -4.89
N SER A 286 -2.29 -18.42 -5.67
CA SER A 286 -1.31 -19.49 -5.87
C SER A 286 -0.38 -19.69 -4.66
N LEU A 287 -0.27 -18.69 -3.79
CA LEU A 287 0.63 -18.71 -2.63
C LEU A 287 0.06 -19.59 -1.54
N ARG A 288 0.54 -20.83 -1.42
CA ARG A 288 0.08 -21.77 -0.39
C ARG A 288 0.46 -21.30 1.00
N ALA A 289 -0.45 -21.47 1.95
CA ALA A 289 -0.15 -21.34 3.38
C ALA A 289 0.63 -22.57 3.88
N ASP A 290 1.50 -22.37 4.86
CA ASP A 290 2.27 -23.47 5.49
C ASP A 290 1.38 -24.41 6.29
N ASN A 291 0.37 -23.86 6.98
CA ASN A 291 -0.57 -24.61 7.79
C ASN A 291 -1.96 -24.52 7.17
N GLN A 292 -2.47 -25.60 6.59
CA GLN A 292 -3.86 -25.66 6.16
C GLN A 292 -4.77 -25.90 7.36
N GLU A 293 -5.06 -24.85 8.11
CA GLU A 293 -6.07 -24.92 9.16
C GLU A 293 -7.45 -25.25 8.56
N LYS A 294 -8.25 -26.00 9.33
CA LYS A 294 -9.61 -26.32 8.90
C LYS A 294 -10.47 -25.06 8.95
N PRO A 295 -11.32 -24.80 7.94
CA PRO A 295 -12.24 -23.67 7.96
C PRO A 295 -13.06 -23.64 9.24
N LEU A 296 -13.17 -22.45 9.83
CA LEU A 296 -13.98 -22.23 11.02
C LEU A 296 -15.47 -22.50 10.71
N ARG A 297 -16.15 -23.15 11.66
CA ARG A 297 -17.59 -23.43 11.54
C ARG A 297 -18.40 -22.30 12.16
N GLN A 298 -19.48 -21.94 11.47
CA GLN A 298 -20.48 -21.01 12.00
C GLN A 298 -21.06 -21.55 13.30
N ASN A 299 -21.19 -20.66 14.30
CA ASN A 299 -21.81 -20.98 15.57
C ASN A 299 -22.88 -19.92 15.91
N GLY A 300 -24.14 -20.33 15.83
CA GLY A 300 -25.29 -19.46 16.12
C GLY A 300 -25.51 -19.16 17.60
N ALA A 301 -24.80 -19.81 18.53
CA ALA A 301 -25.02 -19.65 19.96
C ALA A 301 -24.87 -18.18 20.42
N THR A 302 -23.82 -17.48 19.96
CA THR A 302 -23.65 -16.07 20.29
C THR A 302 -24.81 -15.22 19.76
N ALA A 303 -25.24 -15.47 18.52
CA ALA A 303 -26.34 -14.73 17.92
C ALA A 303 -27.64 -14.89 18.72
N SER A 304 -27.95 -16.12 19.14
CA SER A 304 -29.13 -16.41 19.96
C SER A 304 -29.08 -15.74 21.33
N LEU A 305 -27.92 -15.74 22.00
CA LEU A 305 -27.76 -15.06 23.30
C LEU A 305 -27.99 -13.56 23.17
N LEU A 306 -27.30 -12.92 22.22
CA LEU A 306 -27.41 -11.49 21.96
C LEU A 306 -28.84 -11.08 21.55
N ALA A 307 -29.53 -11.87 20.74
CA ALA A 307 -30.91 -11.61 20.33
C ALA A 307 -31.91 -11.69 21.50
N ASN A 308 -31.60 -12.49 22.53
CA ASN A 308 -32.41 -12.61 23.74
C ASN A 308 -32.00 -11.60 24.84
N GLY A 309 -31.05 -10.69 24.55
CA GLY A 309 -30.52 -9.75 25.52
C GLY A 309 -29.59 -10.37 26.57
N ASP A 310 -29.11 -11.59 26.37
CA ASP A 310 -28.13 -12.22 27.24
C ASP A 310 -26.72 -11.68 26.94
N VAL A 311 -26.24 -10.89 27.89
CA VAL A 311 -24.95 -10.18 27.86
C VAL A 311 -23.99 -10.67 28.95
N GLY A 312 -24.20 -11.88 29.47
CA GLY A 312 -23.41 -12.41 30.60
C GLY A 312 -21.92 -12.63 30.31
N ARG A 313 -21.51 -12.66 29.03
CA ARG A 313 -20.10 -12.73 28.63
C ARG A 313 -19.47 -11.33 28.68
N PRO A 314 -18.27 -11.15 29.26
CA PRO A 314 -17.55 -9.88 29.20
C PRO A 314 -17.44 -9.36 27.76
N GLY A 315 -17.67 -8.05 27.58
CA GLY A 315 -17.69 -7.39 26.27
C GLY A 315 -19.01 -7.50 25.48
N ALA A 316 -19.93 -8.41 25.83
CA ALA A 316 -21.19 -8.60 25.10
C ALA A 316 -22.12 -7.38 25.19
N GLN A 317 -22.25 -6.77 26.39
CA GLN A 317 -23.03 -5.54 26.57
C GLN A 317 -22.46 -4.40 25.72
N ALA A 318 -21.14 -4.18 25.78
CA ALA A 318 -20.48 -3.15 24.98
C ALA A 318 -20.68 -3.39 23.47
N TYR A 319 -20.68 -4.65 23.02
CA TYR A 319 -20.96 -5.01 21.64
C TYR A 319 -22.40 -4.67 21.23
N LEU A 320 -23.39 -5.03 22.03
CA LEU A 320 -24.80 -4.71 21.74
C LEU A 320 -25.03 -3.21 21.66
N ASP A 321 -24.49 -2.46 22.63
CA ASP A 321 -24.73 -1.03 22.75
C ASP A 321 -24.10 -0.20 21.63
N ASN A 322 -22.95 -0.66 21.12
CA ASN A 322 -22.09 0.17 20.27
C ASN A 322 -21.87 -0.41 18.86
N CYS A 323 -21.99 -1.72 18.65
CA CYS A 323 -21.51 -2.38 17.44
C CYS A 323 -22.62 -3.15 16.68
N ALA A 324 -23.58 -3.74 17.41
CA ALA A 324 -24.55 -4.67 16.84
C ALA A 324 -25.51 -4.03 15.82
N ALA A 325 -25.74 -2.71 15.87
CA ALA A 325 -26.57 -2.02 14.89
C ALA A 325 -26.02 -2.14 13.45
N CYS A 326 -24.69 -2.13 13.30
CA CYS A 326 -24.03 -2.23 11.99
C CYS A 326 -23.51 -3.65 11.71
N HIS A 327 -22.94 -4.31 12.71
CA HIS A 327 -22.32 -5.64 12.54
C HIS A 327 -23.27 -6.81 12.82
N ARG A 328 -24.48 -6.52 13.32
CA ARG A 328 -25.56 -7.46 13.67
C ARG A 328 -25.20 -8.44 14.79
N SER A 329 -26.20 -8.94 15.50
CA SER A 329 -25.99 -9.91 16.58
C SER A 329 -25.36 -11.24 16.10
N ASP A 330 -25.45 -11.57 14.82
CA ASP A 330 -24.80 -12.74 14.21
C ASP A 330 -23.40 -12.45 13.66
N GLY A 331 -22.90 -11.22 13.81
CA GLY A 331 -21.58 -10.81 13.33
C GLY A 331 -21.43 -10.84 11.81
N GLN A 332 -22.53 -10.96 11.05
CA GLN A 332 -22.49 -11.06 9.59
C GLN A 332 -22.41 -9.70 8.90
N GLY A 333 -22.75 -8.62 9.62
CA GLY A 333 -22.90 -7.30 9.03
C GLY A 333 -23.89 -7.29 7.86
N TYR A 334 -23.73 -6.30 6.99
CA TYR A 334 -24.55 -6.13 5.79
C TYR A 334 -23.64 -6.17 4.57
N ARG A 335 -23.98 -7.05 3.63
CA ARG A 335 -23.21 -7.21 2.39
C ARG A 335 -23.00 -5.86 1.72
N ASP A 336 -21.79 -5.68 1.19
CA ASP A 336 -21.35 -4.47 0.50
C ASP A 336 -21.34 -3.17 1.34
N THR A 337 -21.70 -3.24 2.62
CA THR A 337 -21.82 -2.04 3.48
C THR A 337 -21.01 -2.16 4.76
N PHE A 338 -21.34 -3.13 5.61
CA PHE A 338 -20.69 -3.31 6.91
C PHE A 338 -20.01 -4.67 6.96
N PRO A 339 -18.69 -4.73 7.19
CA PRO A 339 -17.95 -5.97 7.08
C PRO A 339 -18.40 -6.99 8.12
N GLN A 340 -18.36 -8.25 7.70
CA GLN A 340 -18.57 -9.41 8.53
C GLN A 340 -17.45 -9.47 9.59
N LEU A 341 -17.81 -9.72 10.85
CA LEU A 341 -16.89 -9.99 11.95
C LEU A 341 -16.73 -11.49 12.21
N ALA A 342 -17.76 -12.29 11.94
CA ALA A 342 -17.68 -13.74 12.02
C ALA A 342 -16.67 -14.27 10.97
N HIS A 343 -15.69 -15.05 11.38
CA HIS A 343 -14.64 -15.63 10.54
C HIS A 343 -13.88 -14.61 9.70
N ASN A 344 -13.72 -13.39 10.20
CA ASN A 344 -12.96 -12.36 9.51
C ASN A 344 -11.46 -12.55 9.77
N PRO A 345 -10.64 -12.81 8.73
CA PRO A 345 -9.21 -13.04 8.90
C PRO A 345 -8.48 -11.91 9.62
N ALA A 346 -8.89 -10.65 9.40
CA ALA A 346 -8.30 -9.48 10.06
C ALA A 346 -8.52 -9.47 11.58
N LEU A 347 -9.53 -10.20 12.07
CA LEU A 347 -9.82 -10.34 13.51
C LEU A 347 -9.18 -11.58 14.10
N LEU A 348 -8.81 -12.55 13.27
CA LEU A 348 -8.32 -13.86 13.70
C LEU A 348 -6.80 -13.94 13.80
N SER A 349 -6.07 -12.95 13.28
CA SER A 349 -4.62 -12.86 13.46
C SER A 349 -4.25 -12.86 14.95
N ASP A 350 -3.12 -13.48 15.28
CA ASP A 350 -2.55 -13.48 16.62
C ASP A 350 -2.32 -12.07 17.16
N ASP A 351 -1.92 -11.13 16.29
CA ASP A 351 -1.72 -9.73 16.64
C ASP A 351 -3.06 -8.95 16.54
N PRO A 352 -3.62 -8.45 17.66
CA PRO A 352 -4.90 -7.75 17.67
C PRO A 352 -4.78 -6.25 17.33
N SER A 353 -3.60 -5.74 16.95
CA SER A 353 -3.34 -4.29 16.90
C SER A 353 -4.29 -3.53 15.96
N SER A 354 -4.57 -4.08 14.76
CA SER A 354 -5.52 -3.47 13.82
C SER A 354 -6.94 -3.40 14.38
N LEU A 355 -7.41 -4.45 15.05
CA LEU A 355 -8.74 -4.47 15.67
C LEU A 355 -8.84 -3.40 16.77
N ILE A 356 -7.83 -3.35 17.65
CA ILE A 356 -7.80 -2.37 18.74
C ILE A 356 -7.77 -0.95 18.17
N SER A 357 -6.94 -0.69 17.15
CA SER A 357 -6.85 0.61 16.50
C SER A 357 -8.17 1.03 15.85
N ILE A 358 -8.87 0.11 15.16
CA ILE A 358 -10.19 0.38 14.55
C ILE A 358 -11.23 0.72 15.63
N ILE A 359 -11.24 0.03 16.77
CA ILE A 359 -12.18 0.34 17.85
C ILE A 359 -11.84 1.70 18.49
N LEU A 360 -10.56 1.97 18.73
CA LEU A 360 -10.11 3.20 19.36
C LEU A 360 -10.33 4.44 18.51
N ASN A 361 -9.98 4.36 17.23
CA ASN A 361 -9.82 5.50 16.33
C ASN A 361 -10.88 5.56 15.21
N GLY A 362 -11.74 4.55 15.14
CA GLY A 362 -12.65 4.38 14.01
C GLY A 362 -11.91 3.90 12.75
N SER A 363 -12.65 3.82 11.65
CA SER A 363 -12.10 3.49 10.33
C SER A 363 -13.00 4.06 9.24
N ARG A 364 -12.46 4.29 8.06
CA ARG A 364 -13.24 4.63 6.86
C ARG A 364 -12.86 3.70 5.71
N THR A 365 -13.83 3.33 4.88
CA THR A 365 -13.55 2.67 3.61
C THR A 365 -13.00 3.70 2.62
N PRO A 366 -12.17 3.29 1.64
CA PRO A 366 -11.66 4.21 0.64
C PRO A 366 -12.78 4.79 -0.21
N ILE A 367 -12.55 6.01 -0.71
CA ILE A 367 -13.42 6.67 -1.68
C ILE A 367 -12.83 6.37 -3.05
N THR A 368 -13.53 5.55 -3.83
CA THR A 368 -13.09 5.15 -5.17
C THR A 368 -14.10 5.57 -6.23
N VAL A 369 -13.69 5.56 -7.49
CA VAL A 369 -14.60 5.79 -8.63
C VAL A 369 -15.77 4.80 -8.61
N GLY A 370 -15.51 3.55 -8.22
CA GLY A 370 -16.53 2.48 -8.14
C GLY A 370 -17.33 2.43 -6.84
N ALA A 371 -16.87 3.12 -5.78
CA ALA A 371 -17.51 3.16 -4.47
C ALA A 371 -17.25 4.53 -3.80
N PRO A 372 -18.03 5.58 -4.14
CA PRO A 372 -17.75 6.94 -3.73
C PRO A 372 -18.20 7.30 -2.30
N THR A 373 -18.90 6.39 -1.61
CA THR A 373 -19.58 6.70 -0.34
C THR A 373 -18.63 6.90 0.84
N GLY A 374 -17.50 6.18 0.89
CA GLY A 374 -16.55 6.28 2.02
C GLY A 374 -17.18 5.98 3.39
N LEU A 375 -17.74 4.78 3.57
CA LEU A 375 -18.44 4.40 4.80
C LEU A 375 -17.50 4.48 6.00
N THR A 376 -18.00 5.04 7.11
CA THR A 376 -17.20 5.30 8.32
C THR A 376 -17.73 4.50 9.51
N MET A 377 -16.83 3.82 10.20
CA MET A 377 -17.03 3.27 11.53
C MET A 377 -16.56 4.32 12.56
N PRO A 378 -17.41 4.73 13.52
CA PRO A 378 -17.06 5.74 14.51
C PRO A 378 -15.96 5.25 15.46
N ASP A 379 -15.27 6.21 16.08
CA ASP A 379 -14.28 5.94 17.11
C ASP A 379 -14.94 5.75 18.49
N PHE A 380 -14.43 4.81 19.28
CA PHE A 380 -14.93 4.51 20.62
C PHE A 380 -13.90 4.78 21.72
N GLY A 381 -12.71 5.27 21.37
CA GLY A 381 -11.65 5.58 22.34
C GLY A 381 -12.07 6.60 23.40
N TRP A 382 -12.91 7.58 23.05
CA TRP A 382 -13.43 8.56 24.02
C TRP A 382 -14.50 7.98 24.97
N ARG A 383 -15.14 6.87 24.59
CA ARG A 383 -16.31 6.31 25.29
C ARG A 383 -15.96 5.10 26.14
N LEU A 384 -15.03 4.26 25.68
CA LEU A 384 -14.65 3.01 26.31
C LEU A 384 -13.24 3.09 26.87
N ASN A 385 -13.06 2.64 28.12
CA ASN A 385 -11.75 2.50 28.73
C ASN A 385 -11.01 1.25 28.22
N ASP A 386 -9.73 1.11 28.58
CA ASP A 386 -8.86 0.04 28.07
C ASP A 386 -9.37 -1.36 28.38
N GLU A 387 -9.94 -1.56 29.58
CA GLU A 387 -10.52 -2.83 30.01
C GLU A 387 -11.79 -3.17 29.20
N GLN A 388 -12.67 -2.19 28.99
CA GLN A 388 -13.89 -2.37 28.20
C GLN A 388 -13.58 -2.73 26.74
N ILE A 389 -12.56 -2.09 26.15
CA ILE A 389 -12.13 -2.40 24.78
C ILE A 389 -11.48 -3.77 24.72
N ALA A 390 -10.64 -4.14 25.69
CA ALA A 390 -10.02 -5.47 25.75
C ALA A 390 -11.08 -6.58 25.82
N GLN A 391 -12.10 -6.40 26.66
CA GLN A 391 -13.24 -7.32 26.77
C GLN A 391 -14.06 -7.36 25.48
N LEU A 392 -14.37 -6.20 24.87
CA LEU A 392 -15.09 -6.12 23.59
C LEU A 392 -14.33 -6.82 22.46
N ALA A 393 -13.04 -6.55 22.31
CA ALA A 393 -12.20 -7.16 21.28
C ALA A 393 -12.09 -8.68 21.50
N THR A 394 -11.90 -9.12 22.75
CA THR A 394 -11.91 -10.54 23.12
C THR A 394 -13.25 -11.20 22.81
N PHE A 395 -14.37 -10.52 23.09
CA PHE A 395 -15.70 -11.01 22.79
C PHE A 395 -15.87 -11.26 21.28
N VAL A 396 -15.51 -10.29 20.44
CA VAL A 396 -15.58 -10.41 18.97
C VAL A 396 -14.67 -11.53 18.45
N ARG A 397 -13.45 -11.65 18.99
CA ARG A 397 -12.45 -12.68 18.62
C ARG A 397 -12.80 -14.10 19.07
N SER A 398 -13.79 -14.25 19.94
CA SER A 398 -14.25 -15.55 20.48
C SER A 398 -15.74 -15.83 20.23
N SER A 399 -16.37 -15.08 19.31
CA SER A 399 -17.80 -15.19 18.99
C SER A 399 -18.05 -15.72 17.58
N TRP A 400 -19.25 -16.28 17.34
CA TRP A 400 -19.68 -16.79 16.03
C TRP A 400 -18.79 -17.91 15.43
N GLY A 401 -17.99 -18.55 16.28
CA GLY A 401 -17.03 -19.58 15.86
C GLY A 401 -15.62 -19.03 15.61
N ASN A 402 -15.38 -17.74 15.86
CA ASN A 402 -14.05 -17.15 15.93
C ASN A 402 -13.21 -17.82 17.02
N ARG A 403 -11.92 -17.98 16.73
CA ARG A 403 -10.93 -18.54 17.63
C ARG A 403 -9.64 -17.77 17.46
N ALA A 404 -9.40 -16.80 18.32
CA ALA A 404 -8.15 -16.06 18.38
C ALA A 404 -7.79 -15.74 19.84
N PRO A 405 -6.51 -15.47 20.14
CA PRO A 405 -6.08 -15.10 21.48
C PRO A 405 -6.87 -13.90 22.05
N PRO A 406 -7.10 -13.86 23.37
CA PRO A 406 -7.75 -12.72 24.02
C PRO A 406 -6.89 -11.47 23.92
N VAL A 407 -7.55 -10.32 24.00
CA VAL A 407 -6.92 -9.00 24.07
C VAL A 407 -6.84 -8.55 25.52
N THR A 408 -5.71 -7.94 25.89
CA THR A 408 -5.45 -7.41 27.22
C THR A 408 -5.60 -5.89 27.26
N ALA A 409 -5.93 -5.35 28.44
CA ALA A 409 -5.98 -3.91 28.64
C ALA A 409 -4.62 -3.21 28.42
N ALA A 410 -3.50 -3.92 28.65
CA ALA A 410 -2.16 -3.40 28.41
C ALA A 410 -1.89 -3.17 26.91
N GLU A 411 -2.29 -4.10 26.04
CA GLU A 411 -2.20 -3.93 24.58
C GLU A 411 -3.05 -2.73 24.11
N VAL A 412 -4.25 -2.57 24.67
CA VAL A 412 -5.11 -1.42 24.36
C VAL A 412 -4.46 -0.12 24.80
N GLN A 413 -3.93 -0.06 26.02
CA GLN A 413 -3.27 1.12 26.54
C GLN A 413 -2.08 1.53 25.67
N GLU A 414 -1.28 0.57 25.21
CA GLU A 414 -0.12 0.82 24.35
C GLU A 414 -0.55 1.43 23.02
N ILE A 415 -1.52 0.83 22.35
CA ILE A 415 -2.03 1.34 21.06
C ILE A 415 -2.70 2.71 21.23
N ARG A 416 -3.41 2.94 22.33
CA ARG A 416 -4.02 4.24 22.63
C ARG A 416 -2.98 5.35 22.76
N LYS A 417 -1.87 5.10 23.46
CA LYS A 417 -0.77 6.07 23.58
C LYS A 417 -0.17 6.41 22.22
N ASN A 418 0.00 5.40 21.36
CA ASN A 418 0.58 5.57 20.04
C ASN A 418 -0.40 6.25 19.05
N SER A 419 -1.71 6.02 19.19
CA SER A 419 -2.75 6.56 18.30
C SER A 419 -3.05 8.04 18.53
N ALA A 420 -2.90 8.55 19.76
CA ALA A 420 -3.09 9.97 20.10
C ALA A 420 -2.13 10.92 19.35
N SER A 421 -1.18 10.38 18.58
CA SER A 421 -0.19 11.13 17.81
C SER A 421 -0.55 11.33 16.32
N LYS A 422 -1.62 10.70 15.79
CA LYS A 422 -2.00 10.78 14.37
C LYS A 422 -3.30 11.59 14.20
N PRO A 423 -3.29 12.78 13.61
CA PRO A 423 -4.53 13.51 13.33
C PRO A 423 -5.37 12.73 12.31
N PRO A 424 -6.71 12.70 12.43
CA PRO A 424 -7.56 12.17 11.37
C PRO A 424 -7.32 12.98 10.10
N ARG A 425 -7.07 12.31 8.97
CA ARG A 425 -7.19 12.99 7.67
C ARG A 425 -8.68 13.28 7.47
N PRO A 426 -9.04 14.52 7.05
CA PRO A 426 -10.43 14.85 6.73
C PRO A 426 -11.01 13.92 5.67
#